data_AF-A0A4P8EG53-F1
#
_entry.id   AF-A0A4P8EG53-F1
#
_cell.length_a   1.000
_cell.length_b   1.000
_cell.length_c   1.000
_cell.angle_alpha   90.00
_cell.angle_beta   90.00
_cell.angle_gamma   90.00
#
_symmetry.space_group_name_H-M   'P 1'
#
loop_
_entity.id
_entity.type
_entity.pdbx_description
1 polymer ?
#
loop_
_entity_poly.entity_id
_entity_poly.type
_entity_poly.pdbx_seq_one_letter_code
_entity_poly.pdbx_strand_id
1 'polypeptide(L)'
;MTGWVADTVDLVKAFFTNNPDGVYLYKDLRDDLVTTDTSNFNKRVRRHESYKLELDRMGLEEITVGNQRHRNALASKSSPLGPIEGSSYFVDV
;
A
#
# COMPACT_ATOMS: atom_id res chain seq x y z
N MET A 1 17.64 13.43 -0.89
CA MET A 1 16.52 12.47 -0.87
C MET A 1 16.58 11.70 -2.16
N THR A 2 16.64 10.36 -2.16
CA THR A 2 16.31 9.51 -3.33
C THR A 2 16.55 8.04 -2.97
N GLY A 3 15.86 7.60 -1.92
CA GLY A 3 15.79 6.18 -1.61
C GLY A 3 14.65 5.59 -2.42
N TRP A 4 14.83 4.38 -2.96
CA TRP A 4 13.80 3.64 -3.70
C TRP A 4 12.40 3.70 -3.06
N VAL A 5 12.33 3.81 -1.73
CA VAL A 5 11.08 4.00 -0.99
C VAL A 5 10.34 5.27 -1.42
N ALA A 6 11.02 6.42 -1.49
CA ALA A 6 10.40 7.69 -1.87
C ALA A 6 9.85 7.63 -3.31
N ASP A 7 10.67 7.14 -4.25
CA ASP A 7 10.25 7.00 -5.65
C ASP A 7 9.04 6.07 -5.80
N THR A 8 9.01 4.98 -5.01
CA THR A 8 7.86 4.06 -4.98
C THR A 8 6.62 4.75 -4.42
N VAL A 9 6.76 5.51 -3.33
CA VAL A 9 5.63 6.23 -2.70
C VAL A 9 5.04 7.26 -3.68
N ASP A 10 5.87 7.97 -4.45
CA ASP A 10 5.42 8.93 -5.45
C ASP A 10 4.62 8.25 -6.58
N LEU A 11 5.07 7.09 -7.07
CA LEU A 11 4.33 6.31 -8.07
C LEU A 11 2.99 5.81 -7.53
N VAL A 12 2.98 5.25 -6.32
CA VAL A 12 1.74 4.79 -5.66
C VAL A 12 0.77 5.95 -5.50
N LYS A 13 1.24 7.10 -5.01
CA LYS A 13 0.43 8.29 -4.85
C LYS A 13 -0.15 8.77 -6.18
N ALA A 14 0.66 8.80 -7.24
CA ALA A 14 0.22 9.19 -8.58
C ALA A 14 -0.86 8.23 -9.12
N PHE A 15 -0.69 6.92 -8.94
CA PHE A 15 -1.66 5.92 -9.37
C PHE A 15 -3.02 6.13 -8.69
N PHE A 16 -3.05 6.19 -7.35
CA PHE A 16 -4.29 6.29 -6.58
C PHE A 16 -4.93 7.69 -6.64
N THR A 17 -4.16 8.73 -6.98
CA THR A 17 -4.75 10.05 -7.28
C THR A 17 -5.60 10.00 -8.55
N ASN A 18 -5.19 9.21 -9.56
CA ASN A 18 -5.92 9.05 -10.81
C ASN A 18 -6.97 7.92 -10.74
N ASN A 19 -6.73 6.90 -9.92
CA ASN A 19 -7.58 5.72 -9.77
C ASN A 19 -7.78 5.39 -8.27
N PRO A 20 -8.63 6.14 -7.55
CA PRO A 20 -8.78 6.01 -6.09
C PRO A 20 -9.25 4.62 -5.64
N ASP A 21 -10.11 3.97 -6.41
CA ASP A 21 -10.60 2.60 -6.15
C ASP A 21 -9.83 1.54 -6.94
N GLY A 22 -8.71 1.94 -7.54
CA GLY A 22 -7.89 1.06 -8.38
C GLY A 22 -7.18 -0.03 -7.59
N VAL A 23 -6.71 -1.03 -8.31
CA VAL A 23 -5.82 -2.07 -7.78
C VAL A 23 -4.49 -1.94 -8.49
N TYR A 24 -3.43 -1.67 -7.74
CA TYR A 24 -2.09 -1.49 -8.28
C TYR A 24 -1.22 -2.70 -7.97
N LEU A 25 -0.94 -3.55 -8.97
CA LEU A 25 -0.14 -4.75 -8.74
C LEU A 25 1.32 -4.37 -8.43
N TYR A 26 1.95 -5.06 -7.49
CA TYR A 26 3.40 -4.90 -7.27
C TYR A 26 4.24 -5.26 -8.48
N LYS A 27 3.69 -6.08 -9.39
CA LYS A 27 4.34 -6.33 -10.67
C LYS A 27 4.43 -5.02 -11.47
N ASP A 28 3.30 -4.36 -11.68
CA ASP A 28 3.21 -3.13 -12.47
C ASP A 28 4.00 -1.99 -11.82
N LEU A 29 3.91 -1.85 -10.48
CA LEU A 29 4.72 -0.88 -9.73
C LEU A 29 6.23 -1.07 -9.92
N ARG A 30 6.70 -2.32 -10.06
CA ARG A 30 8.12 -2.59 -10.34
C ARG A 30 8.48 -2.32 -11.79
N ASP A 31 7.58 -2.62 -12.71
CA ASP A 31 7.75 -2.31 -14.13
C ASP A 31 7.86 -0.77 -14.30
N ASP A 32 7.06 0.01 -13.56
CA ASP A 32 7.11 1.49 -13.53
C ASP A 32 8.40 2.03 -12.88
N LEU A 33 8.96 1.31 -11.90
CA LEU A 33 10.29 1.59 -11.32
C LEU A 33 11.44 1.11 -12.21
N VAL A 34 11.15 0.52 -13.38
CA VAL A 34 12.13 -0.05 -14.31
C VAL A 34 13.03 -1.08 -13.59
N THR A 35 12.46 -1.87 -12.67
CA THR A 35 13.20 -2.88 -11.92
C THR A 35 12.61 -4.27 -12.11
N THR A 36 13.46 -5.21 -12.53
CA THR A 36 13.08 -6.63 -12.62
C THR A 36 13.43 -7.40 -11.34
N ASP A 37 14.18 -6.80 -10.42
CA ASP A 37 14.66 -7.46 -9.20
C ASP A 37 13.60 -7.44 -8.09
N THR A 38 12.80 -8.50 -8.10
CA THR A 38 11.77 -8.77 -7.09
C THR A 38 12.34 -8.83 -5.68
N SER A 39 13.50 -9.47 -5.50
CA SER A 39 14.07 -9.73 -4.18
C SER A 39 14.57 -8.44 -3.56
N ASN A 40 15.23 -7.60 -4.36
CA ASN A 40 15.75 -6.32 -3.92
C ASN A 40 14.61 -5.32 -3.66
N PHE A 41 13.60 -5.27 -4.54
CA PHE A 41 12.39 -4.48 -4.29
C PHE A 41 11.71 -4.88 -2.98
N ASN A 42 11.52 -6.18 -2.74
CA ASN A 42 10.91 -6.65 -1.50
C ASN A 42 11.71 -6.24 -0.25
N LYS A 43 13.04 -6.37 -0.31
CA LYS A 43 13.94 -6.07 0.81
C LYS A 43 14.04 -4.57 1.10
N ARG A 44 14.12 -3.74 0.05
CA ARG A 44 14.38 -2.30 0.17
C ARG A 44 13.13 -1.44 0.30
N VAL A 45 12.01 -1.91 -0.24
CA VAL A 45 10.78 -1.11 -0.35
C VAL A 45 9.65 -1.79 0.40
N ARG A 46 9.13 -2.91 -0.11
CA ARG A 46 7.90 -3.53 0.42
C ARG A 46 7.95 -3.86 1.91
N ARG A 47 9.11 -4.30 2.41
CA ARG A 47 9.31 -4.63 3.83
C ARG A 47 9.79 -3.45 4.68
N HIS A 48 10.10 -2.31 4.07
CA HIS A 48 10.61 -1.14 4.77
C HIS A 48 9.50 -0.49 5.60
N GLU A 49 9.79 -0.15 6.86
CA GLU A 49 8.77 0.41 7.77
C GLU A 49 8.23 1.75 7.28
N SER A 50 9.10 2.64 6.81
CA SER A 50 8.68 3.93 6.23
C SER A 50 7.71 3.78 5.06
N TYR A 51 7.91 2.76 4.21
CA TYR A 51 7.00 2.50 3.10
C TYR A 51 5.62 2.10 3.60
N LYS A 52 5.55 1.17 4.56
CA LYS A 52 4.29 0.74 5.17
C LYS A 52 3.56 1.90 5.87
N LEU A 53 4.30 2.76 6.55
CA LEU A 53 3.75 3.92 7.25
C LEU A 53 3.16 4.94 6.27
N GLU A 54 3.80 5.16 5.12
CA GLU A 54 3.24 6.00 4.06
C GLU A 54 2.00 5.37 3.41
N LEU A 55 1.99 4.07 3.16
CA LEU A 55 0.78 3.38 2.67
C LEU A 55 -0.40 3.53 3.65
N ASP A 56 -0.14 3.38 4.95
CA ASP A 56 -1.16 3.53 5.99
C ASP A 56 -1.73 4.95 6.04
N ARG A 57 -0.86 5.97 5.93
CA ARG A 57 -1.25 7.38 5.82
C ARG A 57 -2.10 7.67 4.58
N MET A 58 -1.87 6.95 3.49
CA MET A 58 -2.67 7.03 2.26
C MET A 58 -3.96 6.21 2.33
N GLY A 59 -4.22 5.49 3.42
CA GLY A 59 -5.37 4.59 3.54
C GLY A 59 -5.27 3.38 2.61
N LEU A 60 -4.05 2.97 2.23
CA LEU A 60 -3.81 1.84 1.34
C LEU A 60 -3.42 0.60 2.14
N GLU A 61 -3.74 -0.57 1.60
CA GLU A 61 -3.31 -1.85 2.15
C GLU A 61 -2.82 -2.80 1.06
N GLU A 62 -1.98 -3.75 1.47
CA GLU A 62 -1.56 -4.84 0.59
C GLU A 62 -2.62 -5.94 0.60
N ILE A 63 -3.16 -6.24 -0.58
CA ILE A 63 -4.13 -7.32 -0.80
C ILE A 63 -3.54 -8.42 -1.69
N THR A 64 -4.14 -9.61 -1.63
CA THR A 64 -3.85 -10.70 -2.57
C THR A 64 -5.03 -10.88 -3.52
N VAL A 65 -4.82 -10.56 -4.79
CA VAL A 65 -5.88 -10.65 -5.80
C VAL A 65 -5.93 -12.06 -6.36
N GLY A 66 -6.68 -13.01 -5.79
CA GLY A 66 -6.90 -14.38 -6.33
C GLY A 66 -5.69 -15.34 -6.38
N ASN A 67 -5.79 -16.47 -7.10
CA ASN A 67 -5.06 -17.72 -6.78
C ASN A 67 -3.76 -18.05 -7.58
N GLN A 68 -2.96 -17.07 -8.05
CA GLN A 68 -1.76 -17.31 -8.90
C GLN A 68 -0.51 -16.54 -8.42
N ARG A 69 0.66 -16.72 -9.07
CA ARG A 69 1.91 -16.00 -8.76
C ARG A 69 1.79 -14.49 -9.02
N HIS A 70 2.44 -13.68 -8.20
CA HIS A 70 2.55 -12.20 -8.30
C HIS A 70 1.24 -11.40 -8.18
N ARG A 71 0.26 -11.93 -7.44
CA ARG A 71 -1.06 -11.30 -7.22
C ARG A 71 -1.10 -10.27 -6.09
N ASN A 72 0.04 -10.00 -5.46
CA ASN A 72 0.11 -9.01 -4.40
C ASN A 72 -0.05 -7.63 -5.03
N ALA A 73 -1.00 -6.87 -4.49
CA ALA A 73 -1.38 -5.57 -5.00
C ALA A 73 -1.56 -4.60 -3.85
N LEU A 74 -1.59 -3.33 -4.18
CA LEU A 74 -2.14 -2.29 -3.33
C LEU A 74 -3.57 -2.03 -3.74
N ALA A 75 -4.42 -1.82 -2.76
CA ALA A 75 -5.75 -1.26 -2.96
C ALA A 75 -6.02 -0.25 -1.86
N SER A 76 -6.96 0.65 -2.12
CA SER A 76 -7.55 1.44 -1.05
C SER A 76 -8.17 0.50 -0.03
N LYS A 77 -7.94 0.76 1.26
CA LYS A 77 -8.68 0.10 2.33
C LYS A 77 -10.14 0.41 2.04
N SER A 78 -10.89 -0.59 1.59
CA SER A 78 -12.32 -0.45 1.36
C SER A 78 -12.89 0.02 2.69
N SER A 79 -13.27 1.30 2.79
CA SER A 79 -13.94 1.78 3.98
C SER A 79 -15.37 1.26 3.89
N PRO A 80 -15.81 0.27 4.69
CA PRO A 80 -17.23 0.21 4.98
C PRO A 80 -17.55 1.51 5.74
N LEU A 81 -18.72 2.07 5.52
CA LEU A 81 -19.20 3.27 6.23
C LEU A 81 -18.97 3.14 7.77
N GLY A 82 -18.47 4.21 8.42
CA GLY A 82 -18.46 4.37 9.89
C GLY A 82 -19.85 4.73 10.46
N PRO A 83 -20.01 5.22 11.71
CA PRO A 83 -19.07 5.33 12.84
C PRO A 83 -19.35 4.25 13.91
N ILE A 84 -18.44 4.06 14.87
CA ILE A 84 -18.91 3.61 16.20
C ILE A 84 -18.83 4.82 17.12
N GLU A 85 -19.93 5.59 17.18
CA GLU A 85 -20.38 6.09 18.48
C GLU A 85 -20.47 4.86 19.40
N GLY A 86 -19.50 4.70 20.31
CA GLY A 86 -19.47 3.51 21.15
C GLY A 86 -18.11 3.06 21.66
N SER A 87 -17.02 3.79 21.44
CA SER A 87 -15.89 3.68 22.37
C SER A 87 -16.16 4.56 23.58
N SER A 88 -17.19 4.17 24.34
CA SER A 88 -17.20 4.44 25.77
C SER A 88 -15.93 3.80 26.30
N TYR A 89 -14.94 4.62 26.65
CA TYR A 89 -13.96 4.22 27.64
C TYR A 89 -14.75 3.94 28.92
N PHE A 90 -15.20 2.69 29.10
CA PHE A 90 -15.39 2.17 30.44
C PHE A 90 -14.00 1.99 31.03
N VAL A 91 -13.43 3.09 31.53
CA VAL A 91 -12.63 3.01 32.74
C VAL A 91 -13.64 3.00 33.88
N ASP A 92 -14.12 1.80 34.20
CA ASP A 92 -14.82 1.55 35.45
C ASP A 92 -13.89 0.74 36.36
N VAL A 93 -13.69 1.33 37.55
CA VAL A 93 -13.01 0.88 38.78
C VAL A 93 -11.48 0.90 38.80
#